data_AF-A0A3R9F3B5-F1
#
_entry.id   AF-A0A3R9F3B5-F1
#
_cell.length_a   1.000
_cell.length_b   1.000
_cell.length_c   1.000
_cell.angle_alpha   90.00
_cell.angle_beta   90.00
_cell.angle_gamma   90.00
#
_symmetry.space_group_name_H-M   'P 1'
#
loop_
_entity.id
_entity.type
_entity.pdbx_description
1 polymer ?
#
loop_
_entity_poly.entity_id
_entity_poly.type
_entity_poly.pdbx_seq_one_letter_code
_entity_poly.pdbx_strand_id
1 'polypeptide(L)' 'MSKYPIKVMSSMLTGRIYAGRVNPKNQMFIGEKDDVTDTAVSAVAQHLLKEEICLQFEVKGKTYRLEVREVEA' A
#
# COMPACT_ATOMS: atom_id res chain seq x y z
N MET A 1 2.15 23.29 9.67
CA MET A 1 1.84 21.95 9.12
C MET A 1 0.35 21.67 9.32
N SER A 2 -0.32 21.04 8.35
CA SER A 2 -1.73 20.62 8.50
C SER A 2 -1.86 19.63 9.66
N LYS A 3 -2.92 19.77 10.48
CA LYS A 3 -3.22 18.86 11.61
C LYS A 3 -3.67 17.47 11.15
N TYR A 4 -3.88 17.28 9.85
CA TYR A 4 -4.36 16.03 9.25
C TYR A 4 -3.20 15.25 8.62
N PRO A 5 -2.91 14.02 9.08
CA PRO A 5 -1.83 13.22 8.51
C PRO A 5 -2.17 12.76 7.08
N ILE A 6 -1.14 12.55 6.26
CA ILE A 6 -1.28 11.80 5.00
C ILE A 6 -1.27 10.31 5.34
N LYS A 7 -2.16 9.54 4.71
CA LYS A 7 -2.10 8.08 4.73
C LYS A 7 -2.24 7.52 3.33
N VAL A 8 -1.68 6.32 3.17
CA VAL A 8 -1.86 5.44 2.02
C VAL A 8 -2.74 4.28 2.47
N MET A 9 -3.87 4.05 1.80
CA MET A 9 -4.85 3.02 2.19
C MET A 9 -5.42 2.32 0.95
N SER A 10 -5.60 1.00 1.03
CA SER A 10 -6.34 0.24 0.00
C SER A 10 -7.84 0.32 0.25
N SER A 11 -8.61 0.54 -0.82
CA SER A 11 -10.06 0.50 -0.81
C SER A 11 -10.57 -0.93 -0.76
N MET A 12 -11.33 -1.28 0.28
CA MET A 12 -11.96 -2.59 0.41
C MET A 12 -12.95 -2.90 -0.73
N LEU A 13 -13.49 -1.88 -1.40
CA LEU A 13 -14.47 -2.04 -2.49
C LEU A 13 -13.82 -2.27 -3.85
N THR A 14 -12.69 -1.61 -4.11
CA THR A 14 -12.08 -1.57 -5.46
C THR A 14 -10.68 -2.17 -5.51
N GLY A 15 -10.06 -2.46 -4.37
CA GLY A 15 -8.65 -2.86 -4.26
C GLY A 15 -7.63 -1.73 -4.51
N ARG A 16 -8.05 -0.63 -5.14
CA ARG A 16 -7.20 0.53 -5.45
C ARG A 16 -6.60 1.15 -4.21
N ILE A 17 -5.38 1.64 -4.32
CA ILE A 17 -4.61 2.29 -3.26
C ILE A 17 -4.71 3.80 -3.45
N TYR A 18 -5.11 4.50 -2.39
CA TYR A 18 -5.21 5.95 -2.40
C TYR A 18 -4.27 6.59 -1.40
N ALA A 19 -3.70 7.74 -1.77
CA ALA A 19 -2.96 8.62 -0.88
C ALA A 19 -3.76 9.90 -0.66
N GLY A 20 -3.88 10.34 0.59
CA GLY A 20 -4.65 11.54 0.91
C GLY A 20 -4.59 11.90 2.38
N ARG A 21 -5.15 13.07 2.72
CA ARG A 21 -5.27 13.52 4.11
C ARG A 21 -6.39 12.76 4.80
N VAL A 22 -6.20 12.35 6.05
CA VAL A 22 -7.23 11.68 6.84
C VAL A 22 -7.58 12.44 8.11
N ASN A 23 -8.83 12.31 8.56
CA ASN A 23 -9.23 12.77 9.88
C ASN A 23 -8.65 11.83 10.95
N PRO A 24 -7.85 12.33 11.92
CA PRO A 24 -7.19 11.48 12.90
C PRO A 24 -8.15 10.75 13.83
N LYS A 25 -9.39 11.23 14.01
CA LYS A 25 -10.37 10.61 14.91
C LYS A 25 -11.01 9.35 14.33
N ASN A 26 -11.28 9.32 13.04
CA ASN A 26 -12.02 8.22 12.39
C ASN A 26 -11.26 7.55 11.24
N GLN A 27 -10.05 8.03 10.91
CA GLN A 27 -9.17 7.48 9.88
C GLN A 27 -9.78 7.47 8.46
N MET A 28 -10.80 8.29 8.21
CA MET A 28 -11.39 8.47 6.87
C MET A 28 -10.68 9.60 6.12
N PHE A 29 -10.59 9.45 4.79
CA PHE A 29 -10.09 10.51 3.91
C PHE A 29 -10.95 11.77 4.03
N ILE A 30 -10.29 12.92 3.98
CA ILE A 30 -10.92 14.25 3.94
C ILE A 30 -10.47 14.98 2.68
N GLY A 31 -11.41 15.55 1.95
CA GLY A 31 -11.14 16.23 0.69
C GLY A 31 -10.66 15.28 -0.40
N GLU A 32 -9.76 15.77 -1.25
CA GLU A 32 -9.23 15.01 -2.38
C GLU A 32 -8.24 13.93 -1.93
N LYS A 33 -8.23 12.84 -2.69
CA LYS A 33 -7.28 11.73 -2.57
C LYS A 33 -6.87 11.30 -3.97
N ASP A 34 -5.60 10.95 -4.12
CA ASP A 34 -5.04 10.51 -5.40
C ASP A 34 -5.06 8.99 -5.46
N ASP A 35 -5.49 8.44 -6.60
CA ASP A 35 -5.27 7.02 -6.91
C ASP A 35 -3.78 6.84 -7.21
N VAL A 36 -3.10 6.09 -6.36
CA VAL A 36 -1.65 5.85 -6.44
C VAL A 36 -1.35 4.38 -6.63
N THR A 37 -2.31 3.58 -7.10
CA THR A 37 -2.20 2.12 -7.18
C THR A 37 -0.91 1.67 -7.87
N ASP A 38 -0.68 2.13 -9.10
CA ASP A 38 0.47 1.68 -9.91
C ASP A 38 1.80 2.14 -9.30
N THR A 39 1.87 3.38 -8.83
CA THR A 39 3.05 3.96 -8.20
C THR A 39 3.37 3.26 -6.88
N ALA A 40 2.36 2.96 -6.06
CA ALA A 40 2.53 2.29 -4.78
C ALA A 40 3.00 0.84 -4.96
N VAL A 41 2.41 0.10 -5.90
CA VAL A 41 2.83 -1.28 -6.21
C VAL A 41 4.27 -1.29 -6.74
N SER A 42 4.60 -0.39 -7.66
CA SER A 42 5.95 -0.27 -8.21
C SER A 42 6.98 0.10 -7.13
N ALA A 43 6.65 1.04 -6.24
CA ALA A 43 7.53 1.46 -5.15
C ALA A 43 7.76 0.32 -4.14
N VAL A 44 6.72 -0.46 -3.80
CA VAL A 44 6.86 -1.63 -2.94
C VAL A 44 7.75 -2.67 -3.60
N ALA A 45 7.56 -2.96 -4.89
CA ALA A 45 8.39 -3.91 -5.61
C ALA A 45 9.88 -3.49 -5.59
N GLN A 46 10.17 -2.23 -5.91
CA GLN A 46 11.54 -1.70 -5.86
C GLN A 46 12.15 -1.78 -4.46
N HIS A 47 11.37 -1.46 -3.42
CA HIS A 47 11.82 -1.54 -2.04
C HIS A 47 12.15 -2.98 -1.63
N LEU A 48 11.26 -3.93 -1.91
CA LEU A 48 11.48 -5.34 -1.58
C LEU A 48 12.70 -5.92 -2.30
N LEU A 49 12.91 -5.55 -3.58
CA LEU A 49 14.08 -5.97 -4.34
C LEU A 49 15.37 -5.39 -3.74
N LYS A 50 15.38 -4.10 -3.42
CA LYS A 50 16.57 -3.40 -2.90
C LYS A 50 17.00 -3.91 -1.51
N GLU A 51 16.04 -4.14 -0.65
CA GLU A 51 16.29 -4.54 0.74
C GLU A 51 16.31 -6.06 0.93
N GLU A 52 16.19 -6.83 -0.17
CA GLU A 52 16.15 -8.30 -0.16
C GLU A 52 15.07 -8.87 0.79
N ILE A 53 13.92 -8.17 0.89
CA ILE A 53 12.85 -8.51 1.82
C ILE A 53 11.88 -9.52 1.20
N CYS A 54 11.61 -10.58 1.96
CA CYS A 54 10.50 -11.49 1.74
C CYS A 54 9.52 -11.38 2.92
N LEU A 55 8.28 -10.96 2.65
CA LEU A 55 7.22 -10.87 3.65
C LEU A 55 6.34 -12.12 3.62
N GLN A 56 6.03 -12.68 4.78
CA GLN A 56 5.00 -13.70 4.93
C GLN A 56 3.86 -13.16 5.79
N PHE A 57 2.62 -13.40 5.38
CA PHE A 57 1.45 -12.93 6.10
C PHE A 57 0.30 -13.92 5.96
N GLU A 58 -0.58 -13.97 6.97
CA GLU A 58 -1.73 -14.86 6.98
C GLU A 58 -3.01 -14.10 6.64
N VAL A 59 -3.82 -14.67 5.74
CA VAL A 59 -5.17 -14.18 5.44
C VAL A 59 -6.12 -15.36 5.40
N LYS A 60 -7.14 -15.33 6.28
CA LYS A 60 -8.19 -16.36 6.37
C LYS A 60 -7.62 -17.79 6.52
N GLY A 61 -6.63 -17.97 7.38
CA GLY A 61 -5.99 -19.27 7.65
C GLY A 61 -5.07 -19.79 6.55
N LYS A 62 -4.73 -18.96 5.56
CA LYS A 62 -3.76 -19.27 4.51
C LYS A 62 -2.57 -18.34 4.60
N THR A 63 -1.37 -18.89 4.49
CA THR A 63 -0.12 -18.12 4.46
C THR A 63 0.21 -17.71 3.03
N TYR A 64 0.53 -16.43 2.86
CA TYR A 64 0.95 -15.84 1.60
C TYR A 64 2.36 -15.28 1.73
N ARG A 65 3.09 -15.27 0.62
CA ARG A 65 4.42 -14.70 0.50
C ARG A 65 4.38 -13.54 -0.50
N LEU A 66 4.91 -12.40 -0.09
CA LEU A 66 5.16 -11.27 -0.97
C LEU A 66 6.67 -11.08 -1.10
N GLU A 67 7.14 -11.17 -2.33
CA GLU A 67 8.54 -10.99 -2.71
C GLU A 67 8.63 -10.57 -4.18
N VAL A 68 9.79 -10.05 -4.57
CA VAL A 68 10.12 -9.80 -5.97
C VAL A 68 11.12 -10.85 -6.41
N ARG A 69 10.93 -11.40 -7.61
CA ARG A 69 11.83 -12.36 -8.24
C ARG A 69 12.22 -11.86 -9.61
N GLU A 70 13.49 -12.04 -9.95
CA GLU A 70 13.93 -11.93 -11.34
C GLU A 70 13.26 -13.04 -12.15
N VAL A 71 12.81 -12.71 -13.35
CA VAL A 71 12.26 -13.67 -14.32
C VAL A 71 13.16 -13.65 -15.54
N GLU A 72 13.64 -14.82 -15.94
CA GLU A 72 14.35 -14.99 -17.21
C GLU A 72 13.40 -14.70 -18.37
N ALA A 73 13.88 -13.94 -19.35
CA ALA A 73 13.13 -13.50 -20.53
C ALA A 73 13.18 -14.53 -21.67
#